data_AF-A0A430M5I1-F1
#
_entry.id   AF-A0A430M5I1-F1
#
_cell.length_a   1.000
_cell.length_b   1.000
_cell.length_c   1.000
_cell.angle_alpha   90.00
_cell.angle_beta   90.00
_cell.angle_gamma   90.00
#
_symmetry.space_group_name_H-M   'P 1'
#
loop_
_entity.id
_entity.type
_entity.pdbx_description
1 polymer ?
#
loop_
_entity_poly.entity_id
_entity_poly.type
_entity_poly.pdbx_seq_one_letter_code
_entity_poly.pdbx_strand_id
1 'polypeptide(L)'
;MVVYPLGRPLARFHTVGEFLRGFRDAIAGYRSLHLDGKILHQDISPNNIMLAEAREEGEPWGFLIDLDLSMELAVGPAKPGEIIGTKAFMAIDVMKRRQHSYRHDLESFLYVFLWIAICGGDRKLPADSRLQRWLVGDWSELAQKKTEDMEDGNFAGIVAEFTPQFRGLEGLAYRLRDVLFCEEIGAEELYSAFFSAIDETLALQRF
;
A
#
# COMPACT_ATOMS: atom_id res chain seq x y z
N MET A 1 21.05 -8.90 -9.14
CA MET A 1 20.94 -8.27 -10.48
C MET A 1 20.86 -6.77 -10.25
N VAL A 2 21.77 -5.97 -10.80
CA VAL A 2 21.72 -4.50 -10.63
C VAL A 2 21.09 -3.92 -11.89
N VAL A 3 19.87 -3.42 -11.78
CA VAL A 3 19.22 -2.60 -12.80
C VAL A 3 19.52 -1.15 -12.42
N TYR A 4 20.22 -0.42 -13.28
CA TYR A 4 20.39 1.04 -13.18
C TYR A 4 19.01 1.68 -12.94
N PRO A 5 18.81 2.68 -12.07
CA PRO A 5 17.46 3.02 -11.65
C PRO A 5 16.67 3.57 -12.84
N LEU A 6 15.72 2.76 -13.31
CA LEU A 6 14.66 3.16 -14.25
C LEU A 6 13.60 4.05 -13.56
N GLY A 7 13.83 4.40 -12.30
CA GLY A 7 12.89 5.12 -11.46
C GLY A 7 13.43 5.45 -10.08
N ARG A 8 12.57 6.09 -9.28
CA ARG A 8 12.84 6.51 -7.89
C ARG A 8 11.76 5.99 -6.94
N PRO A 9 12.04 5.80 -5.64
CA PRO A 9 11.01 5.35 -4.69
C PRO A 9 9.77 6.25 -4.71
N LEU A 10 8.59 5.65 -4.56
CA LEU A 10 7.30 6.35 -4.60
C LEU A 10 7.24 7.55 -3.65
N ALA A 11 7.84 7.41 -2.47
CA ALA A 11 7.93 8.47 -1.47
C ALA A 11 8.70 9.72 -1.93
N ARG A 12 9.39 9.69 -3.08
CA ARG A 12 10.10 10.84 -3.67
C ARG A 12 9.31 11.56 -4.77
N PHE A 13 7.99 11.40 -4.83
CA PHE A 13 7.12 12.12 -5.76
C PHE A 13 7.34 13.65 -5.72
N HIS A 14 7.12 14.33 -6.84
CA HIS A 14 7.13 15.79 -6.94
C HIS A 14 5.74 16.39 -6.69
N THR A 15 4.69 15.72 -7.14
CA THR A 15 3.30 16.17 -6.98
C THR A 15 2.40 15.04 -6.51
N VAL A 16 1.30 15.40 -5.86
CA VAL A 16 0.28 14.44 -5.40
C VAL A 16 -0.33 13.68 -6.58
N GLY A 17 -0.50 14.35 -7.73
CA GLY A 17 -0.96 13.70 -8.96
C GLY A 17 0.04 12.67 -9.50
N GLU A 18 1.35 12.95 -9.44
CA GLU A 18 2.38 11.96 -9.78
C GLU A 18 2.35 10.78 -8.81
N PHE A 19 2.23 11.04 -7.50
CA PHE A 19 2.09 10.01 -6.47
C PHE A 19 0.90 9.09 -6.77
N LEU A 20 -0.30 9.65 -6.99
CA LEU A 20 -1.51 8.85 -7.22
C LEU A 20 -1.42 8.01 -8.49
N ARG A 21 -0.86 8.56 -9.58
CA ARG A 21 -0.67 7.80 -10.83
C ARG A 21 0.34 6.67 -10.64
N GLY A 22 1.46 6.93 -9.98
CA GLY A 22 2.44 5.90 -9.65
C GLY A 22 1.90 4.81 -8.73
N PHE A 23 1.14 5.20 -7.71
CA PHE A 23 0.48 4.29 -6.78
C PHE A 23 -0.55 3.40 -7.48
N ARG A 24 -1.39 3.99 -8.34
CA ARG A 24 -2.36 3.28 -9.18
C ARG A 24 -1.68 2.26 -10.09
N ASP A 25 -0.63 2.66 -10.80
CA ASP A 25 0.06 1.77 -11.75
C ASP A 25 0.83 0.66 -11.04
N ALA A 26 1.36 0.91 -9.84
CA ALA A 26 1.92 -0.15 -9.00
C ALA A 26 0.87 -1.19 -8.59
N ILE A 27 -0.36 -0.77 -8.26
CA ILE A 27 -1.48 -1.69 -8.00
C ILE A 27 -1.87 -2.45 -9.27
N ALA A 28 -1.83 -1.83 -10.45
CA ALA A 28 -2.07 -2.50 -11.72
C ALA A 28 -1.00 -3.56 -12.04
N GLY A 29 0.27 -3.23 -11.76
CA GLY A 29 1.39 -4.18 -11.83
C GLY A 29 1.18 -5.35 -10.86
N TYR A 30 0.78 -5.06 -9.62
CA TYR A 30 0.45 -6.10 -8.64
C TYR A 30 -0.73 -6.98 -9.07
N ARG A 31 -1.79 -6.40 -9.63
CA ARG A 31 -2.93 -7.15 -10.17
C ARG A 31 -2.48 -8.16 -11.22
N SER A 32 -1.60 -7.74 -12.13
CA SER A 32 -1.05 -8.63 -13.17
C SER A 32 -0.17 -9.73 -12.56
N LEU A 33 0.66 -9.38 -11.57
CA LEU A 33 1.49 -10.34 -10.83
C LEU A 33 0.65 -11.42 -10.13
N HIS A 34 -0.46 -11.01 -9.50
CA HIS A 34 -1.37 -11.93 -8.81
C HIS A 34 -2.24 -12.75 -9.78
N LEU A 35 -2.93 -12.11 -10.71
CA LEU A 35 -3.93 -12.78 -11.54
C LEU A 35 -3.29 -13.60 -12.66
N ASP A 36 -2.27 -13.06 -13.33
CA ASP A 36 -1.61 -13.73 -14.45
C ASP A 36 -0.39 -14.51 -13.97
N GLY A 37 0.45 -13.88 -13.15
CA GLY A 37 1.66 -14.48 -12.60
C GLY A 37 1.42 -15.51 -11.51
N LYS A 38 0.23 -15.53 -10.89
CA LYS A 38 -0.08 -16.37 -9.72
C LYS A 38 0.92 -16.20 -8.58
N ILE A 39 1.38 -14.98 -8.36
CA ILE A 39 2.39 -14.61 -7.36
C ILE A 39 1.82 -13.58 -6.38
N LEU A 40 2.07 -13.77 -5.09
CA LEU A 40 1.90 -12.74 -4.05
C LEU A 40 3.23 -12.05 -3.80
N HIS A 41 3.22 -10.74 -3.58
CA HIS A 41 4.45 -9.96 -3.36
C HIS A 41 4.97 -10.10 -1.93
N GLN A 42 4.07 -10.15 -0.94
CA GLN A 42 4.33 -10.33 0.50
C GLN A 42 5.10 -9.21 1.23
N ASP A 43 5.83 -8.35 0.51
CA ASP A 43 6.55 -7.21 1.10
C ASP A 43 6.28 -5.88 0.35
N ILE A 44 5.01 -5.51 0.21
CA ILE A 44 4.64 -4.19 -0.31
C ILE A 44 5.08 -3.12 0.70
N SER A 45 5.93 -2.19 0.26
CA SER A 45 6.44 -1.09 1.06
C SER A 45 6.74 0.13 0.18
N PRO A 46 6.92 1.34 0.75
CA PRO A 46 7.22 2.55 -0.03
C PRO A 46 8.53 2.48 -0.82
N ASN A 47 9.45 1.58 -0.43
CA ASN A 47 10.73 1.38 -1.12
C ASN A 47 10.63 0.37 -2.28
N ASN A 48 9.61 -0.49 -2.26
CA ASN A 48 9.37 -1.52 -3.28
C ASN A 48 8.40 -1.04 -4.36
N ILE A 49 7.89 0.20 -4.23
CA ILE A 49 7.12 0.88 -5.28
C ILE A 49 7.97 2.01 -5.84
N MET A 50 8.17 2.00 -7.15
CA MET A 50 9.00 2.95 -7.88
C MET A 50 8.14 3.83 -8.79
N LEU A 51 8.53 5.08 -8.95
CA LEU A 51 8.07 6.02 -9.97
C LEU A 51 9.04 6.01 -11.14
N ALA A 52 8.55 5.89 -12.37
CA ALA A 52 9.37 5.99 -13.57
C ALA A 52 9.91 7.42 -13.77
N GLU A 53 11.21 7.57 -14.03
CA GLU A 53 11.84 8.90 -14.24
C GLU A 53 11.86 9.32 -15.71
N ALA A 54 12.15 8.38 -16.61
CA ALA A 54 12.10 8.59 -18.06
C ALA A 54 10.95 7.73 -18.59
N ARG A 55 9.78 8.33 -18.80
CA ARG A 55 8.64 7.66 -19.44
C ARG A 55 8.38 8.23 -20.83
N GLU A 56 8.03 7.36 -21.76
CA GLU A 56 7.37 7.73 -23.01
C GLU A 56 5.84 7.83 -22.82
N GLU A 57 5.15 8.43 -23.79
CA GLU A 57 3.69 8.51 -23.76
C GLU A 57 3.07 7.10 -23.75
N GLY A 58 2.24 6.82 -22.76
CA GLY A 58 1.62 5.50 -22.56
C GLY A 58 2.38 4.56 -21.63
N GLU A 59 3.61 4.90 -21.20
CA GLU A 59 4.33 4.11 -20.20
C GLU A 59 3.80 4.37 -18.77
N PRO A 60 3.84 3.35 -17.89
CA PRO A 60 3.32 3.46 -16.53
C PRO A 60 4.10 4.48 -15.71
N TRP A 61 3.40 5.17 -14.83
CA TRP A 61 3.97 6.12 -13.87
C TRP A 61 4.72 5.42 -12.74
N GLY A 62 4.31 4.19 -12.40
CA GLY A 62 4.93 3.44 -11.32
C GLY A 62 4.83 1.93 -11.51
N PHE A 63 5.71 1.24 -10.80
CA PHE A 63 5.87 -0.22 -10.89
C PHE A 63 6.40 -0.79 -9.58
N LEU A 64 6.16 -2.09 -9.37
CA LEU A 64 6.72 -2.83 -8.25
C LEU A 64 8.12 -3.36 -8.59
N ILE A 65 8.97 -3.41 -7.58
CA ILE A 65 10.27 -4.07 -7.61
C ILE A 65 10.38 -5.02 -6.42
N ASP A 66 11.44 -5.81 -6.40
CA ASP A 66 11.82 -6.68 -5.30
C ASP A 66 10.81 -7.82 -5.04
N LEU A 67 11.06 -8.95 -5.72
CA LEU A 67 10.28 -10.18 -5.58
C LEU A 67 11.00 -11.23 -4.73
N ASP A 68 12.02 -10.85 -3.97
CA ASP A 68 12.84 -11.81 -3.20
C ASP A 68 12.03 -12.51 -2.09
N LEU A 69 10.99 -11.85 -1.59
CA LEU A 69 10.03 -12.40 -0.62
C LEU A 69 8.72 -12.88 -1.25
N SER A 70 8.63 -12.89 -2.58
CA SER A 70 7.39 -13.27 -3.26
C SER A 70 7.08 -14.76 -3.12
N MET A 71 5.79 -15.10 -3.26
CA MET A 71 5.31 -16.47 -3.15
C MET A 71 4.48 -16.84 -4.37
N GLU A 72 4.93 -17.85 -5.11
CA GLU A 72 4.13 -18.52 -6.14
C GLU A 72 3.01 -19.33 -5.49
N LEU A 73 1.76 -19.04 -5.87
CA LEU A 73 0.57 -19.68 -5.30
C LEU A 73 0.54 -21.20 -5.52
N ALA A 74 1.12 -21.68 -6.62
CA ALA A 74 1.20 -23.10 -6.93
C ALA A 74 2.19 -23.86 -6.02
N VAL A 75 3.21 -23.16 -5.51
CA VAL A 75 4.25 -23.73 -4.64
C VAL A 75 3.87 -23.57 -3.17
N GLY A 76 3.30 -22.43 -2.81
CA GLY A 76 2.99 -22.08 -1.42
C GLY A 76 4.20 -21.50 -0.66
N PRO A 77 4.04 -21.23 0.64
CA PRO A 77 5.06 -20.51 1.42
C PRO A 77 6.30 -21.38 1.65
N ALA A 78 7.49 -20.83 1.41
CA ALA A 78 8.76 -21.52 1.66
C ALA A 78 8.92 -21.96 3.13
N LYS A 79 8.40 -21.16 4.06
CA LYS A 79 8.36 -21.45 5.50
C LYS A 79 6.97 -21.12 6.06
N PRO A 80 6.07 -22.11 6.15
CA PRO A 80 4.72 -21.90 6.67
C PRO A 80 4.73 -21.31 8.09
N GLY A 81 4.04 -20.19 8.28
CA GLY A 81 3.91 -19.53 9.58
C GLY A 81 5.09 -18.66 10.02
N GLU A 82 6.13 -18.52 9.19
CA GLU A 82 7.13 -17.45 9.35
C GLU A 82 6.49 -16.11 8.96
N ILE A 83 6.73 -15.09 9.79
CA ILE A 83 6.27 -13.73 9.52
C ILE A 83 7.42 -13.00 8.82
N ILE A 84 7.20 -12.63 7.56
CA ILE A 84 8.18 -11.94 6.69
C ILE A 84 7.62 -10.59 6.23
N GLY A 85 8.53 -9.66 5.90
CA GLY A 85 8.19 -8.33 5.41
C GLY A 85 8.30 -7.22 6.45
N THR A 86 7.92 -6.01 6.05
CA THR A 86 8.14 -4.79 6.83
C THR A 86 7.00 -4.53 7.83
N LYS A 87 7.31 -4.51 9.14
CA LYS A 87 6.32 -4.34 10.25
C LYS A 87 5.26 -3.26 10.02
N ALA A 88 5.70 -2.07 9.59
CA ALA A 88 4.82 -0.92 9.37
C ALA A 88 3.75 -1.19 8.31
N PHE A 89 4.06 -1.99 7.29
CA PHE A 89 3.21 -2.22 6.12
C PHE A 89 2.59 -3.61 6.09
N MET A 90 2.99 -4.50 6.99
CA MET A 90 2.44 -5.84 7.07
C MET A 90 0.95 -5.83 7.46
N ALA A 91 0.16 -6.70 6.82
CA ALA A 91 -1.25 -6.88 7.07
C ALA A 91 -1.54 -7.48 8.47
N ILE A 92 -2.67 -7.10 9.06
CA ILE A 92 -3.12 -7.51 10.40
C ILE A 92 -3.18 -9.03 10.52
N ASP A 93 -3.75 -9.69 9.53
CA ASP A 93 -3.99 -11.13 9.56
C ASP A 93 -2.69 -11.94 9.35
N VAL A 94 -1.73 -11.38 8.61
CA VAL A 94 -0.37 -11.93 8.48
C VAL A 94 0.37 -11.86 9.82
N MET A 95 0.24 -10.76 10.56
CA MET A 95 0.78 -10.66 11.94
C MET A 95 0.15 -11.68 12.90
N LYS A 96 -1.11 -12.07 12.65
CA LYS A 96 -1.81 -13.15 13.38
C LYS A 96 -1.45 -14.56 12.87
N ARG A 97 -0.41 -14.69 12.03
CA ARG A 97 0.05 -15.95 11.42
C ARG A 97 -0.97 -16.63 10.51
N ARG A 98 -1.93 -15.88 9.96
CA ARG A 98 -2.80 -16.39 8.91
C ARG A 98 -2.05 -16.46 7.59
N GLN A 99 -2.50 -17.34 6.70
CA GLN A 99 -1.87 -17.49 5.39
C GLN A 99 -2.03 -16.19 4.58
N HIS A 100 -0.93 -15.74 3.99
CA HIS A 100 -0.92 -14.56 3.13
C HIS A 100 -1.84 -14.77 1.91
N SER A 101 -2.49 -13.70 1.47
CA SER A 101 -3.46 -13.71 0.38
C SER A 101 -3.32 -12.40 -0.39
N TYR A 102 -3.93 -12.30 -1.57
CA TYR A 102 -3.85 -11.09 -2.37
C TYR A 102 -4.39 -9.85 -1.65
N ARG A 103 -5.38 -10.03 -0.76
CA ARG A 103 -5.98 -8.96 0.04
C ARG A 103 -4.98 -8.36 1.01
N HIS A 104 -4.05 -9.16 1.54
CA HIS A 104 -3.04 -8.70 2.48
C HIS A 104 -2.02 -7.77 1.80
N ASP A 105 -1.63 -8.03 0.55
CA ASP A 105 -0.79 -7.09 -0.20
C ASP A 105 -1.54 -5.77 -0.51
N LEU A 106 -2.86 -5.82 -0.77
CA LEU A 106 -3.69 -4.62 -0.94
C LEU A 106 -3.89 -3.83 0.36
N GLU A 107 -3.99 -4.52 1.50
CA GLU A 107 -3.95 -3.91 2.83
C GLU A 107 -2.61 -3.18 3.06
N SER A 108 -1.50 -3.78 2.65
CA SER A 108 -0.19 -3.12 2.67
C SER A 108 -0.15 -1.87 1.78
N PHE A 109 -0.80 -1.87 0.61
CA PHE A 109 -0.94 -0.66 -0.22
C PHE A 109 -1.68 0.47 0.51
N LEU A 110 -2.76 0.18 1.24
CA LEU A 110 -3.42 1.19 2.09
C LEU A 110 -2.45 1.77 3.13
N TYR A 111 -1.67 0.91 3.80
CA TYR A 111 -0.68 1.37 4.79
C TYR A 111 0.43 2.22 4.18
N VAL A 112 0.90 1.90 2.97
CA VAL A 112 1.83 2.75 2.22
C VAL A 112 1.21 4.12 1.93
N PHE A 113 -0.05 4.15 1.47
CA PHE A 113 -0.76 5.39 1.18
C PHE A 113 -0.88 6.30 2.42
N LEU A 114 -1.36 5.75 3.55
CA LEU A 114 -1.48 6.49 4.81
C LEU A 114 -0.11 7.01 5.28
N TRP A 115 0.91 6.17 5.23
CA TRP A 115 2.26 6.52 5.64
C TRP A 115 2.82 7.70 4.82
N ILE A 116 2.68 7.65 3.49
CA ILE A 116 3.18 8.72 2.61
C ILE A 116 2.37 10.01 2.81
N ALA A 117 1.05 9.92 2.95
CA ALA A 117 0.20 11.08 3.17
C ALA A 117 0.54 11.85 4.47
N ILE A 118 0.98 11.12 5.50
CA ILE A 118 1.40 11.68 6.80
C ILE A 118 2.86 12.14 6.77
N CYS A 119 3.76 11.43 6.08
CA CYS A 119 5.18 11.82 5.98
C CYS A 119 5.41 12.96 4.98
N GLY A 120 4.49 13.22 4.04
CA GLY A 120 4.63 14.25 3.01
C GLY A 120 5.84 14.08 2.08
N GLY A 121 6.43 12.89 2.00
CA GLY A 121 7.65 12.62 1.23
C GLY A 121 8.96 12.72 2.02
N ASP A 122 8.93 13.21 3.27
CA ASP A 122 10.13 13.31 4.14
C ASP A 122 10.63 11.94 4.64
N ARG A 123 9.97 10.85 4.23
CA ARG A 123 10.27 9.44 4.56
C ARG A 123 10.30 9.11 6.07
N LYS A 124 10.07 10.08 6.93
CA LYS A 124 10.05 9.95 8.38
C LYS A 124 8.70 10.42 8.91
N LEU A 125 8.05 9.56 9.68
CA LEU A 125 6.83 9.94 10.38
C LEU A 125 7.10 11.04 11.42
N PRO A 126 6.15 11.98 11.60
CA PRO A 126 6.12 12.85 12.77
C PRO A 126 6.20 12.04 14.06
N ALA A 127 6.94 12.54 15.06
CA ALA A 127 7.20 11.80 16.30
C ALA A 127 5.93 11.53 17.13
N ASP A 128 4.92 12.38 16.95
CA ASP A 128 3.60 12.34 17.56
C ASP A 128 2.53 11.64 16.69
N SER A 129 2.91 11.14 15.51
CA SER A 129 1.99 10.44 14.62
C SER A 129 1.46 9.14 15.25
N ARG A 130 0.17 8.87 15.08
CA ARG A 130 -0.45 7.59 15.47
C ARG A 130 0.25 6.39 14.84
N LEU A 131 0.76 6.53 13.61
CA LEU A 131 1.45 5.45 12.90
C LEU A 131 2.77 5.01 13.56
N GLN A 132 3.33 5.82 14.48
CA GLN A 132 4.48 5.40 15.30
C GLN A 132 4.16 4.13 16.11
N ARG A 133 2.89 3.93 16.49
CA ARG A 133 2.42 2.75 17.22
C ARG A 133 2.59 1.45 16.44
N TRP A 134 2.75 1.52 15.12
CA TRP A 134 2.91 0.36 14.24
C TRP A 134 4.37 -0.13 14.15
N LEU A 135 5.32 0.58 14.76
CA LEU A 135 6.75 0.29 14.65
C LEU A 135 7.30 -0.55 15.82
N VAL A 136 6.72 -0.41 17.01
CA VAL A 136 7.24 -0.98 18.26
C VAL A 136 6.19 -1.83 18.95
N GLY A 137 6.57 -3.07 19.25
CA GLY A 137 5.75 -4.09 19.88
C GLY A 137 6.02 -5.48 19.31
N ASP A 138 5.41 -6.48 19.95
CA ASP A 138 5.33 -7.82 19.37
C ASP A 138 4.22 -7.92 18.30
N TRP A 139 4.16 -9.05 17.59
CA TRP A 139 3.21 -9.22 16.49
C TRP A 139 1.74 -9.16 16.92
N SER A 140 1.41 -9.65 18.11
CA SER A 140 0.04 -9.65 18.63
C SER A 140 -0.39 -8.22 18.99
N GLU A 141 0.50 -7.48 19.67
CA GLU A 141 0.27 -6.08 20.02
C GLU A 141 0.11 -5.21 18.77
N LEU A 142 0.96 -5.41 17.76
CA LEU A 142 0.90 -4.64 16.51
C LEU A 142 -0.40 -4.94 15.74
N ALA A 143 -0.80 -6.21 15.67
CA ALA A 143 -2.05 -6.60 15.01
C ALA A 143 -3.26 -6.00 15.71
N GLN A 144 -3.28 -5.97 17.05
CA GLN A 144 -4.35 -5.34 17.83
C GLN A 144 -4.40 -3.84 17.56
N LYS A 145 -3.28 -3.12 17.70
CA LYS A 145 -3.22 -1.67 17.47
C LYS A 145 -3.71 -1.30 16.07
N LYS A 146 -3.27 -2.03 15.04
CA LYS A 146 -3.74 -1.81 13.67
C LYS A 146 -5.23 -2.12 13.50
N THR A 147 -5.74 -3.17 14.14
CA THR A 147 -7.18 -3.49 14.11
C THR A 147 -7.99 -2.33 14.69
N GLU A 148 -7.61 -1.82 15.87
CA GLU A 148 -8.25 -0.67 16.52
C GLU A 148 -8.16 0.58 15.64
N ASP A 149 -7.00 0.83 15.03
CA ASP A 149 -6.76 1.99 14.17
C ASP A 149 -7.57 1.96 12.86
N MET A 150 -8.03 0.78 12.43
CA MET A 150 -8.94 0.64 11.28
C MET A 150 -10.42 0.80 11.66
N GLU A 151 -10.78 1.06 12.92
CA GLU A 151 -12.16 1.41 13.32
C GLU A 151 -12.48 2.87 13.02
N ASP A 152 -13.75 3.21 12.69
CA ASP A 152 -14.16 4.52 12.16
C ASP A 152 -13.60 5.72 12.95
N GLY A 153 -13.72 5.67 14.29
CA GLY A 153 -13.28 6.75 15.17
C GLY A 153 -11.76 6.94 15.21
N ASN A 154 -11.01 5.83 15.22
CA ASN A 154 -9.55 5.89 15.26
C ASN A 154 -8.97 6.21 13.89
N PHE A 155 -9.58 5.70 12.82
CA PHE A 155 -9.18 5.95 11.45
C PHE A 155 -9.32 7.43 11.08
N ALA A 156 -10.39 8.10 11.54
CA ALA A 156 -10.53 9.55 11.41
C ALA A 156 -9.36 10.32 12.04
N GLY A 157 -8.82 9.82 13.16
CA GLY A 157 -7.64 10.37 13.80
C GLY A 157 -6.37 10.24 12.96
N ILE A 158 -6.22 9.16 12.19
CA ILE A 158 -5.10 8.96 11.26
C ILE A 158 -5.23 9.90 10.07
N VAL A 159 -6.42 9.96 9.47
CA VAL A 159 -6.68 10.82 8.30
C VAL A 159 -6.48 12.31 8.64
N ALA A 160 -6.78 12.72 9.88
CA ALA A 160 -6.52 14.07 10.35
C ALA A 160 -5.02 14.46 10.38
N GLU A 161 -4.10 13.50 10.36
CA GLU A 161 -2.64 13.73 10.31
C GLU A 161 -2.10 14.00 8.90
N PHE A 162 -2.95 13.96 7.87
CA PHE A 162 -2.51 14.18 6.49
C PHE A 162 -1.88 15.56 6.32
N THR A 163 -0.72 15.58 5.65
CA THR A 163 -0.01 16.83 5.37
C THR A 163 -0.85 17.75 4.46
N PRO A 164 -0.59 19.08 4.45
CA PRO A 164 -1.39 20.04 3.69
C PRO A 164 -1.60 19.68 2.22
N GLN A 165 -0.60 19.09 1.56
CA GLN A 165 -0.69 18.68 0.16
C GLN A 165 -1.61 17.46 -0.05
N PHE A 166 -1.83 16.62 0.97
CA PHE A 166 -2.70 15.42 0.91
C PHE A 166 -4.14 15.67 1.41
N ARG A 167 -4.48 16.90 1.83
CA ARG A 167 -5.81 17.30 2.37
C ARG A 167 -7.00 17.25 1.41
N GLY A 168 -6.82 16.70 0.20
CA GLY A 168 -7.95 16.35 -0.66
C GLY A 168 -8.16 14.84 -0.76
N LEU A 169 -7.24 14.04 -0.20
CA LEU A 169 -7.20 12.59 -0.37
C LEU A 169 -7.80 11.83 0.81
N GLU A 170 -8.39 12.52 1.79
CA GLU A 170 -9.09 11.91 2.92
C GLU A 170 -10.19 10.97 2.43
N GLY A 171 -11.01 11.42 1.48
CA GLY A 171 -12.09 10.60 0.92
C GLY A 171 -11.57 9.33 0.22
N LEU A 172 -10.38 9.39 -0.39
CA LEU A 172 -9.73 8.21 -0.96
C LEU A 172 -9.28 7.26 0.16
N ALA A 173 -8.71 7.78 1.25
CA ALA A 173 -8.31 6.98 2.42
C ALA A 173 -9.48 6.15 2.96
N TYR A 174 -10.64 6.78 3.15
CA TYR A 174 -11.87 6.11 3.62
C TYR A 174 -12.33 5.04 2.63
N ARG A 175 -12.44 5.36 1.34
CA ARG A 175 -12.88 4.37 0.34
C ARG A 175 -11.98 3.14 0.27
N LEU A 176 -10.65 3.33 0.29
CA LEU A 176 -9.71 2.21 0.29
C LEU A 176 -9.85 1.35 1.56
N ARG A 177 -10.03 1.98 2.73
CA ARG A 177 -10.26 1.29 4.00
C ARG A 177 -11.59 0.54 4.00
N ASP A 178 -12.68 1.16 3.58
CA ASP A 178 -14.01 0.54 3.63
C ASP A 178 -14.08 -0.69 2.72
N VAL A 179 -13.53 -0.59 1.51
CA VAL A 179 -13.43 -1.73 0.58
C VAL A 179 -12.60 -2.89 1.17
N LEU A 180 -11.54 -2.58 1.94
CA LEU A 180 -10.68 -3.58 2.58
C LEU A 180 -11.21 -4.17 3.90
N PHE A 181 -12.09 -3.47 4.62
CA PHE A 181 -12.46 -3.87 5.99
C PHE A 181 -13.96 -4.04 6.20
N CYS A 182 -14.81 -3.52 5.30
CA CYS A 182 -16.26 -3.59 5.41
C CYS A 182 -16.91 -4.47 4.33
N GLU A 183 -16.21 -4.76 3.23
CA GLU A 183 -16.75 -5.52 2.10
C GLU A 183 -16.09 -6.90 1.97
N GLU A 184 -16.91 -7.96 1.89
CA GLU A 184 -16.49 -9.31 1.51
C GLU A 184 -16.72 -9.51 0.01
N ILE A 185 -15.76 -9.05 -0.79
CA ILE A 185 -15.80 -9.12 -2.25
C ILE A 185 -14.63 -9.96 -2.81
N GLY A 186 -14.81 -10.46 -4.03
CA GLY A 186 -13.79 -11.21 -4.75
C GLY A 186 -12.60 -10.35 -5.19
N ALA A 187 -11.57 -11.01 -5.72
CA ALA A 187 -10.34 -10.33 -6.11
C ALA A 187 -10.57 -9.28 -7.22
N GLU A 188 -11.33 -9.63 -8.26
CA GLU A 188 -11.57 -8.74 -9.40
C GLU A 188 -12.37 -7.50 -8.99
N GLU A 189 -13.42 -7.69 -8.19
CA GLU A 189 -14.22 -6.60 -7.65
C GLU A 189 -13.38 -5.70 -6.74
N LEU A 190 -12.50 -6.30 -5.92
CA LEU A 190 -11.60 -5.55 -5.03
C LEU A 190 -10.63 -4.67 -5.82
N TYR A 191 -9.99 -5.20 -6.87
CA TYR A 191 -9.15 -4.39 -7.75
C TYR A 191 -9.95 -3.29 -8.45
N SER A 192 -11.15 -3.61 -8.95
CA SER A 192 -12.01 -2.63 -9.62
C SER A 192 -12.39 -1.49 -8.67
N ALA A 193 -12.71 -1.79 -7.42
CA ALA A 193 -13.05 -0.79 -6.40
C ALA A 193 -11.85 0.11 -6.08
N PHE A 194 -10.64 -0.45 -5.97
CA PHE A 194 -9.40 0.33 -5.81
C PHE A 194 -9.17 1.27 -6.99
N PHE A 195 -9.26 0.78 -8.22
CA PHE A 195 -9.06 1.62 -9.41
C PHE A 195 -10.11 2.70 -9.53
N SER A 196 -11.40 2.39 -9.32
CA SER A 196 -12.47 3.40 -9.33
C SER A 196 -12.22 4.49 -8.31
N ALA A 197 -11.87 4.12 -7.07
CA ALA A 197 -11.62 5.09 -6.02
C ALA A 197 -10.46 6.04 -6.35
N ILE A 198 -9.38 5.53 -6.94
CA ILE A 198 -8.20 6.33 -7.32
C ILE A 198 -8.49 7.17 -8.56
N ASP A 199 -9.08 6.58 -9.61
CA ASP A 199 -9.35 7.25 -10.89
C ASP A 199 -10.36 8.39 -10.73
N GLU A 200 -11.40 8.21 -9.90
CA GLU A 200 -12.33 9.29 -9.53
C GLU A 200 -11.61 10.43 -8.78
N THR A 201 -10.67 10.10 -7.90
CA THR A 201 -9.89 11.10 -7.16
C THR A 201 -8.99 11.90 -8.10
N LEU A 202 -8.34 11.22 -9.05
CA LEU A 202 -7.53 11.85 -10.10
C LEU A 202 -8.38 12.75 -11.02
N ALA A 203 -9.62 12.39 -11.29
CA ALA A 203 -10.53 13.19 -12.10
C ALA A 203 -11.05 14.44 -11.37
N LEU A 204 -11.31 14.33 -10.06
CA LEU A 204 -11.83 15.42 -9.24
C LEU A 204 -10.77 16.46 -8.87
N GLN A 205 -9.51 16.03 -8.70
CA GLN A 205 -8.42 16.92 -8.35
C GLN A 205 -7.65 17.35 -9.60
N ARG A 206 -7.71 18.66 -9.89
CA ARG A 206 -6.89 19.28 -10.95
C ARG A 206 -5.46 19.44 -10.44
N PHE A 207 -4.70 18.34 -10.43
CA PHE A 207 -3.27 18.32 -10.13
C PHE A 207 -2.42 18.95 -11.23
#